data_AF-A0A9N9PFH3-F1
#
_entry.id   AF-A0A9N9PFH3-F1
#
_cell.length_a   1.000
_cell.length_b   1.000
_cell.length_c   1.000
_cell.angle_alpha   90.00
_cell.angle_beta   90.00
_cell.angle_gamma   90.00
#
_symmetry.space_group_name_H-M   'P 1'
#
loop_
_entity.id
_entity.type
_entity.pdbx_description
1 polymer ?
#
loop_
_entity_poly.entity_id
_entity_poly.type
_entity_poly.pdbx_seq_one_letter_code
_entity_poly.pdbx_strand_id
1 'polypeptide(L)'
;FNEVMEEISDMHTEAAVYLNEIPPETWTLCKCSRNRFGHLTSNVLESFNSWLHDECLTEPFEAIILLICNVNTLYYNRRTTYFSVKTILPPTTTRQLQSVIDKCHNRMVYQTNELVFEVKSNDSNFRVVDLASLTCTCQQFQQYRFSCIHACATILKTHQQPSQFTHFIYHTATLQNVYKES
;
A
#
# COMPACT_ATOMS: atom_id res chain seq x y z
N PHE A 1 -6.78 15.52 6.11
CA PHE A 1 -7.48 15.97 4.88
C PHE A 1 -7.63 17.47 4.92
N ASN A 2 -8.42 18.04 5.84
CA ASN A 2 -8.61 19.50 5.93
C ASN A 2 -7.28 20.25 6.10
N GLU A 3 -6.43 19.85 7.05
CA GLU A 3 -5.09 20.44 7.25
C GLU A 3 -4.25 20.43 5.96
N VAL A 4 -4.20 19.29 5.25
CA VAL A 4 -3.47 19.17 3.98
C VAL A 4 -4.10 20.02 2.87
N MET A 5 -5.42 20.17 2.86
CA MET A 5 -6.10 21.05 1.89
C MET A 5 -5.84 22.52 2.17
N GLU A 6 -5.72 22.91 3.44
CA GLU A 6 -5.28 24.25 3.85
C GLU A 6 -3.84 24.49 3.39
N GLU A 7 -2.91 23.56 3.66
CA GLU A 7 -1.53 23.65 3.17
C GLU A 7 -1.45 23.78 1.63
N ILE A 8 -2.25 23.01 0.89
CA ILE A 8 -2.32 23.13 -0.58
C ILE A 8 -2.88 24.49 -1.00
N SER A 9 -3.90 24.99 -0.30
CA SER A 9 -4.50 26.31 -0.59
C SER A 9 -3.51 27.45 -0.35
N ASP A 10 -2.70 27.35 0.70
CA ASP A 10 -1.65 28.31 1.04
C ASP A 10 -0.52 28.31 0.00
N MET A 11 -0.18 27.14 -0.57
CA MET A 11 0.83 27.03 -1.62
C MET A 11 0.30 27.42 -3.01
N HIS A 12 -0.90 26.96 -3.38
CA HIS A 12 -1.48 27.15 -4.70
C HIS A 12 -3.01 27.09 -4.67
N THR A 13 -3.64 28.24 -4.51
CA THR A 13 -5.10 28.35 -4.35
C THR A 13 -5.88 27.73 -5.51
N GLU A 14 -5.44 27.91 -6.76
CA GLU A 14 -6.11 27.32 -7.94
C GLU A 14 -6.09 25.78 -7.91
N ALA A 15 -5.04 25.18 -7.35
CA ALA A 15 -4.95 23.72 -7.24
C ALA A 15 -5.92 23.21 -6.17
N ALA A 16 -6.06 23.93 -5.05
CA ALA A 16 -7.06 23.62 -4.03
C ALA A 16 -8.49 23.73 -4.58
N VAL A 17 -8.79 24.74 -5.40
CA VAL A 17 -10.10 24.88 -6.07
C VAL A 17 -10.35 23.68 -6.99
N TYR A 18 -9.43 23.38 -7.89
CA TYR A 18 -9.54 22.24 -8.80
C TYR A 18 -9.75 20.90 -8.05
N LEU A 19 -8.99 20.65 -6.99
CA LEU A 19 -9.13 19.43 -6.19
C LEU A 19 -10.48 19.33 -5.47
N ASN A 20 -11.06 20.47 -5.07
CA ASN A 20 -12.39 20.51 -4.44
C ASN A 20 -13.54 20.31 -5.44
N GLU A 21 -13.33 20.58 -6.74
CA GLU A 21 -14.32 20.29 -7.79
C GLU A 21 -14.47 18.79 -8.06
N ILE A 22 -13.42 18.02 -7.77
CA ILE A 22 -13.42 16.57 -7.96
C ILE A 22 -13.88 15.90 -6.65
N PRO A 23 -14.83 14.95 -6.70
CA PRO A 23 -15.27 14.23 -5.51
C PRO A 23 -14.08 13.61 -4.73
N PRO A 24 -13.84 14.00 -3.46
CA PRO A 24 -12.65 13.60 -2.71
C PRO A 24 -12.44 12.09 -2.59
N GLU A 25 -13.51 11.29 -2.68
CA GLU A 25 -13.48 9.83 -2.63
C GLU A 25 -12.75 9.20 -3.83
N THR A 26 -12.63 9.96 -4.92
CA THR A 26 -12.00 9.51 -6.18
C THR A 26 -10.48 9.65 -6.13
N TRP A 27 -9.96 10.68 -5.46
CA TRP A 27 -8.53 11.02 -5.48
C TRP A 27 -7.85 10.94 -4.11
N THR A 28 -8.59 10.90 -2.98
CA THR A 28 -7.99 10.70 -1.65
C THR A 28 -8.22 9.32 -1.07
N LEU A 29 -7.17 8.78 -0.46
CA LEU A 29 -7.25 7.52 0.30
C LEU A 29 -8.09 7.66 1.57
N CYS A 30 -8.05 8.81 2.24
CA CYS A 30 -8.75 9.01 3.51
C CYS A 30 -10.26 9.21 3.40
N LYS A 31 -10.77 9.60 2.23
CA LYS A 31 -12.22 9.70 1.95
C LYS A 31 -12.75 8.51 1.16
N CYS A 32 -11.89 7.69 0.56
CA CYS A 32 -12.34 6.54 -0.22
C CYS A 32 -13.00 5.49 0.68
N SER A 33 -14.25 5.12 0.37
CA SER A 33 -14.98 4.07 1.09
C SER A 33 -14.42 2.66 0.84
N ARG A 34 -13.59 2.49 -0.19
CA ARG A 34 -12.95 1.22 -0.56
C ARG A 34 -11.47 1.25 -0.17
N ASN A 35 -10.97 0.14 0.38
CA ASN A 35 -9.55 -0.02 0.64
C ASN A 35 -8.81 -0.25 -0.68
N ARG A 36 -7.89 0.66 -1.04
CA ARG A 36 -7.05 0.53 -2.24
C ARG A 36 -5.76 -0.25 -2.00
N PHE A 37 -5.47 -0.61 -0.74
CA PHE A 37 -4.34 -1.44 -0.28
C PHE A 37 -2.95 -0.96 -0.76
N GLY A 38 -2.84 0.27 -1.29
CA GLY A 38 -1.65 0.76 -1.95
C GLY A 38 -1.27 0.01 -3.24
N HIS A 39 -2.17 -0.82 -3.80
CA HIS A 39 -1.90 -1.57 -5.04
C HIS A 39 -2.21 -0.75 -6.29
N LEU A 40 -3.16 0.19 -6.20
CA LEU A 40 -3.48 1.13 -7.27
C LEU A 40 -2.47 2.28 -7.26
N THR A 41 -1.32 2.05 -7.89
CA THR A 41 -0.24 3.03 -8.08
C THR A 41 -0.11 3.41 -9.55
N SER A 42 0.40 4.60 -9.83
CA SER A 42 0.69 5.06 -11.20
C SER A 42 1.73 4.18 -11.90
N ASN A 43 2.53 3.39 -11.17
CA ASN A 43 3.60 2.55 -11.71
C ASN A 43 3.17 1.68 -12.92
N VAL A 44 1.96 1.13 -12.92
CA VAL A 44 1.46 0.34 -14.06
C VAL A 44 1.20 1.23 -15.27
N LEU A 45 0.59 2.41 -15.05
CA LEU A 45 0.34 3.39 -16.10
C LEU A 45 1.63 4.02 -16.60
N GLU A 46 2.60 4.29 -15.73
CA GLU A 46 3.93 4.79 -16.09
C GLU A 46 4.70 3.78 -16.93
N SER A 47 4.69 2.50 -16.55
CA SER A 47 5.31 1.43 -17.34
C SER A 47 4.65 1.33 -18.72
N PHE A 48 3.31 1.38 -18.75
CA PHE A 48 2.56 1.32 -20.00
C PHE A 48 2.80 2.54 -20.90
N ASN A 49 2.84 3.74 -20.33
CA ASN A 49 3.15 4.97 -21.05
C ASN A 49 4.58 4.97 -21.59
N SER A 50 5.53 4.41 -20.84
CA SER A 50 6.91 4.22 -21.30
C SER A 50 6.94 3.29 -22.51
N TRP A 51 6.29 2.12 -22.43
CA TRP A 51 6.23 1.19 -23.56
C TRP A 51 5.56 1.82 -24.77
N LEU A 52 4.44 2.53 -24.57
CA LEU A 52 3.77 3.26 -25.63
C LEU A 52 4.70 4.28 -26.30
N HIS A 53 5.45 5.05 -25.51
CA HIS A 53 6.39 6.03 -26.05
C HIS A 53 7.49 5.36 -26.88
N ASP A 54 8.05 4.26 -26.38
CA ASP A 54 9.13 3.52 -27.04
C ASP A 54 8.65 2.83 -28.33
N GLU A 55 7.42 2.31 -28.33
CA GLU A 55 6.86 1.50 -29.41
C GLU A 55 6.11 2.32 -30.47
N CYS A 56 5.64 3.53 -30.15
CA CYS A 56 4.99 4.46 -31.09
C CYS A 56 5.95 5.01 -32.18
N LEU A 57 7.23 4.64 -32.13
CA LEU A 57 8.20 4.87 -33.20
C LEU A 57 8.09 3.85 -34.35
N THR A 58 7.23 2.83 -34.19
CA THR A 58 6.95 1.78 -35.19
C THR A 58 5.57 1.94 -35.84
N GLU A 59 5.29 1.17 -36.90
CA GLU A 59 3.96 1.16 -37.52
C GLU A 59 2.90 0.70 -36.51
N PRO A 60 1.65 1.24 -36.56
CA PRO A 60 0.64 1.00 -35.51
C PRO A 60 0.39 -0.48 -35.19
N PHE A 61 0.45 -1.36 -36.19
CA PHE A 61 0.27 -2.79 -35.98
C PHE A 61 1.44 -3.45 -35.24
N GLU A 62 2.67 -3.01 -35.52
CA GLU A 62 3.89 -3.49 -34.85
C GLU A 62 3.92 -3.03 -33.40
N ALA A 63 3.57 -1.77 -33.13
CA ALA A 63 3.45 -1.23 -31.78
C ALA A 63 2.44 -2.05 -30.93
N ILE A 64 1.28 -2.40 -31.48
CA ILE A 64 0.29 -3.23 -30.77
C ILE A 64 0.85 -4.62 -30.44
N ILE A 65 1.59 -5.24 -31.36
CA ILE A 65 2.21 -6.55 -31.11
C ILE A 65 3.24 -6.45 -29.98
N LEU A 66 4.09 -5.42 -29.99
CA LEU A 66 5.11 -5.21 -28.97
C LEU A 66 4.47 -4.96 -27.58
N LEU A 67 3.41 -4.15 -27.50
CA LEU A 67 2.65 -3.94 -26.27
C LEU A 67 2.10 -5.26 -25.71
N ILE A 68 1.49 -6.09 -26.56
CA ILE A 68 0.96 -7.40 -26.18
C ILE A 68 2.10 -8.30 -25.68
N CYS A 69 3.25 -8.31 -26.35
CA CYS A 69 4.44 -9.05 -25.92
C CYS A 69 4.94 -8.59 -24.54
N ASN A 70 4.99 -7.29 -24.27
CA ASN A 70 5.40 -6.74 -22.97
C ASN A 70 4.43 -7.13 -21.86
N VAL A 71 3.13 -7.01 -22.10
CA VAL A 71 2.09 -7.41 -21.13
C VAL A 71 2.17 -8.91 -20.84
N ASN A 72 2.29 -9.75 -21.88
CA ASN A 72 2.44 -11.20 -21.73
C ASN A 72 3.72 -11.57 -20.97
N THR A 73 4.84 -10.91 -21.29
CA THR A 73 6.12 -11.11 -20.60
C THR A 73 6.02 -10.72 -19.12
N LEU A 74 5.39 -9.58 -18.81
CA LEU A 74 5.14 -9.14 -17.44
C LEU A 74 4.27 -10.16 -16.69
N TYR A 75 3.19 -10.62 -17.30
CA TYR A 75 2.28 -11.61 -16.73
C TYR A 75 3.02 -12.92 -16.44
N TYR A 76 3.76 -13.43 -17.44
CA TYR A 76 4.55 -14.65 -17.33
C TYR A 76 5.58 -14.54 -16.20
N ASN A 77 6.37 -13.47 -16.16
CA ASN A 77 7.39 -13.24 -15.13
C ASN A 77 6.80 -13.15 -13.72
N ARG A 78 5.66 -12.46 -13.56
CA ARG A 78 4.98 -12.39 -12.26
C ARG A 78 4.43 -13.74 -11.85
N ARG A 79 3.81 -14.47 -12.77
CA ARG A 79 3.32 -15.82 -12.53
C ARG A 79 4.45 -16.75 -12.10
N THR A 80 5.52 -16.87 -12.88
CA THR A 80 6.66 -17.74 -12.55
C THR A 80 7.24 -17.39 -11.18
N THR A 81 7.36 -16.09 -10.88
CA THR A 81 7.78 -15.61 -9.56
C THR A 81 6.82 -16.09 -8.47
N TYR A 82 5.53 -15.78 -8.53
CA TYR A 82 4.59 -16.10 -7.44
C TYR A 82 4.35 -17.60 -7.27
N PHE A 83 4.37 -18.39 -8.34
CA PHE A 83 4.24 -19.84 -8.25
C PHE A 83 5.51 -20.52 -7.70
N SER A 84 6.68 -19.88 -7.79
CA SER A 84 7.90 -20.37 -7.13
C SER A 84 7.91 -20.13 -5.61
N VAL A 85 7.11 -19.18 -5.12
CA VAL A 85 7.04 -18.81 -3.71
C VAL A 85 6.25 -19.85 -2.91
N LYS A 86 6.87 -20.38 -1.86
CA LYS A 86 6.25 -21.34 -0.92
C LYS A 86 5.87 -20.74 0.43
N THR A 87 6.29 -19.51 0.70
CA THR A 87 6.00 -18.80 1.96
C THR A 87 4.61 -18.16 1.92
N ILE A 88 4.02 -17.94 3.10
CA ILE A 88 2.69 -17.30 3.24
C ILE A 88 2.68 -15.90 2.61
N LEU A 89 3.76 -15.13 2.81
CA LEU A 89 3.95 -13.82 2.21
C LEU A 89 4.99 -13.89 1.07
N PRO A 90 4.77 -13.21 -0.06
CA PRO A 90 5.73 -13.14 -1.14
C PRO A 90 6.92 -12.24 -0.76
N PRO A 91 8.09 -12.39 -1.43
CA PRO A 91 9.29 -11.60 -1.13
C PRO A 91 9.08 -10.08 -1.16
N THR A 92 8.17 -9.57 -1.98
CA THR A 92 7.82 -8.14 -2.03
C THR A 92 7.18 -7.68 -0.74
N THR A 93 6.13 -8.39 -0.28
CA THR A 93 5.43 -8.09 0.97
C THR A 93 6.33 -8.33 2.18
N THR A 94 7.14 -9.39 2.18
CA THR A 94 8.10 -9.66 3.25
C THR A 94 9.11 -8.51 3.39
N ARG A 95 9.63 -7.97 2.28
CA ARG A 95 10.52 -6.80 2.32
C ARG A 95 9.82 -5.54 2.84
N GLN A 96 8.57 -5.32 2.43
CA GLN A 96 7.76 -4.21 2.94
C GLN A 96 7.55 -4.33 4.44
N LEU A 97 7.19 -5.52 4.93
CA LEU A 97 7.00 -5.79 6.35
C LEU A 97 8.30 -5.58 7.13
N GLN A 98 9.42 -6.08 6.60
CA GLN A 98 10.72 -5.91 7.21
C GLN A 98 11.09 -4.42 7.33
N SER A 99 10.85 -3.62 6.27
CA SER A 99 11.08 -2.17 6.33
C SER A 99 10.25 -1.49 7.43
N VAL A 100 9.02 -1.95 7.68
CA VAL A 100 8.20 -1.44 8.79
C VAL A 100 8.77 -1.87 10.13
N ILE A 101 9.20 -3.14 10.26
CA ILE A 101 9.85 -3.67 11.47
C ILE A 101 11.10 -2.85 11.80
N ASP A 102 11.97 -2.59 10.82
CA ASP A 102 13.20 -1.83 11.01
C ASP A 102 12.91 -0.39 11.48
N LYS A 103 11.85 0.24 10.95
CA LYS A 103 11.42 1.61 11.31
C LYS A 103 10.64 1.71 12.61
N CYS A 104 10.12 0.59 13.11
CA CYS A 104 9.35 0.57 14.36
C CYS A 104 10.22 0.28 15.59
N HIS A 105 11.47 -0.16 15.37
CA HIS A 105 12.43 -0.42 16.42
C HIS A 105 12.61 0.80 17.34
N ASN A 106 12.73 0.58 18.64
CA ASN A 106 12.87 1.60 19.70
C ASN A 106 11.67 2.52 19.96
N ARG A 107 10.47 2.23 19.41
CA ARG A 107 9.27 3.00 19.78
C ARG A 107 8.82 2.68 21.20
N MET A 108 8.42 3.70 21.94
CA MET A 108 7.81 3.56 23.26
C MET A 108 6.34 3.18 23.07
N VAL A 109 5.95 2.05 23.63
CA VAL A 109 4.59 1.50 23.59
C VAL A 109 4.06 1.42 25.01
N TYR A 110 2.94 2.07 25.27
CA TYR A 110 2.24 2.11 26.54
C TYR A 110 0.92 1.40 26.39
N GLN A 111 0.65 0.41 27.24
CA GLN A 111 -0.63 -0.29 27.23
C GLN A 111 -1.65 0.52 28.02
N THR A 112 -2.78 0.87 27.38
CA THR A 112 -3.88 1.60 28.02
C THR A 112 -5.07 0.70 28.32
N ASN A 113 -5.25 -0.39 27.55
CA ASN A 113 -6.23 -1.46 27.79
C ASN A 113 -5.65 -2.80 27.27
N GLU A 114 -6.38 -3.92 27.41
CA GLU A 114 -5.93 -5.25 27.00
C GLU A 114 -5.45 -5.28 25.53
N LEU A 115 -6.18 -4.64 24.61
CA LEU A 115 -5.88 -4.60 23.18
C LEU A 115 -5.64 -3.18 22.63
N VAL A 116 -5.58 -2.16 23.50
CA VAL A 116 -5.39 -0.76 23.12
C VAL A 116 -4.09 -0.22 23.69
N PHE A 117 -3.31 0.44 22.83
CA PHE A 117 -1.96 0.89 23.12
C PHE A 117 -1.72 2.29 22.58
N GLU A 118 -0.94 3.07 23.32
CA GLU A 118 -0.40 4.35 22.88
C GLU A 118 1.06 4.20 22.47
N VAL A 119 1.39 4.65 21.26
CA VAL A 119 2.73 4.54 20.70
C VAL A 119 3.27 5.92 20.40
N LYS A 120 4.46 6.22 20.92
CA LYS A 120 5.14 7.49 20.64
C LYS A 120 5.57 7.56 19.16
N SER A 121 5.13 8.60 18.48
CA SER A 121 5.43 8.89 17.09
C SER A 121 6.61 9.88 16.97
N ASN A 122 7.11 10.08 15.75
CA ASN A 122 8.28 10.93 15.49
C ASN A 122 7.99 12.41 15.70
N ASP A 123 6.74 12.81 15.47
CA ASP A 123 6.17 14.16 15.66
C ASP A 123 5.88 14.48 17.13
N SER A 124 6.46 13.74 18.08
CA SER A 124 6.19 13.81 19.53
C SER A 124 4.75 13.54 19.96
N ASN A 125 3.83 13.37 19.01
CA ASN A 125 2.46 12.94 19.26
C ASN A 125 2.37 11.45 19.58
N PHE A 126 1.28 11.06 20.24
CA PHE A 126 0.94 9.66 20.46
C PHE A 126 -0.03 9.18 19.40
N ARG A 127 0.14 7.93 18.97
CA ARG A 127 -0.82 7.23 18.11
C ARG A 127 -1.45 6.11 18.90
N VAL A 128 -2.77 6.03 18.86
CA VAL A 128 -3.52 4.97 19.51
C VAL A 128 -3.66 3.82 18.52
N VAL A 129 -3.26 2.63 18.94
CA VAL A 129 -3.38 1.37 18.20
C VAL A 129 -4.40 0.51 18.94
N ASP A 130 -5.41 0.03 18.19
CA ASP A 130 -6.35 -0.97 18.67
C ASP A 130 -6.16 -2.25 17.83
N LEU A 131 -5.65 -3.29 18.48
CA LEU A 131 -5.39 -4.58 17.85
C LEU A 131 -6.67 -5.39 17.61
N ALA A 132 -7.75 -5.14 18.34
CA ALA A 132 -9.03 -5.82 18.14
C ALA A 132 -9.69 -5.36 16.84
N SER A 133 -9.72 -4.05 16.61
CA SER A 133 -10.30 -3.46 15.40
C SER A 133 -9.32 -3.35 14.22
N LEU A 134 -8.03 -3.66 14.45
CA LEU A 134 -6.93 -3.49 13.49
C LEU A 134 -6.84 -2.04 12.99
N THR A 135 -6.90 -1.09 13.91
CA THR A 135 -6.87 0.35 13.61
C THR A 135 -5.72 1.07 14.29
N CYS A 136 -5.30 2.17 13.67
CA CYS A 136 -4.37 3.12 14.27
C CYS A 136 -4.83 4.55 13.96
N THR A 137 -4.60 5.49 14.88
CA THR A 137 -4.93 6.91 14.63
C THR A 137 -4.09 7.55 13.52
N CYS A 138 -2.99 6.91 13.08
CA CYS A 138 -2.27 7.31 11.87
C CYS A 138 -2.99 6.92 10.56
N GLN A 139 -4.11 6.22 10.66
CA GLN A 139 -4.97 5.75 9.56
C GLN A 139 -4.40 4.68 8.62
N GLN A 140 -3.08 4.50 8.60
CA GLN A 140 -2.43 3.56 7.68
C GLN A 140 -2.83 2.11 7.95
N PHE A 141 -3.00 1.70 9.21
CA PHE A 141 -3.28 0.30 9.54
C PHE A 141 -4.61 -0.18 8.91
N GLN A 142 -5.66 0.62 9.04
CA GLN A 142 -6.97 0.33 8.49
C GLN A 142 -7.07 0.60 6.98
N GLN A 143 -6.40 1.63 6.46
CA GLN A 143 -6.46 1.98 5.03
C GLN A 143 -5.73 0.97 4.15
N TYR A 144 -4.53 0.57 4.57
CA TYR A 144 -3.74 -0.41 3.84
C TYR A 144 -4.05 -1.84 4.27
N ARG A 145 -4.73 -2.06 5.41
CA ARG A 145 -4.90 -3.40 6.01
C ARG A 145 -3.57 -4.13 6.15
N PHE A 146 -2.56 -3.35 6.50
CA PHE A 146 -1.17 -3.73 6.66
C PHE A 146 -0.63 -2.97 7.87
N SER A 147 0.16 -3.62 8.72
CA SER A 147 0.66 -3.00 9.95
C SER A 147 1.47 -1.74 9.62
N CYS A 148 1.04 -0.60 10.16
CA CYS A 148 1.84 0.61 10.16
C CYS A 148 2.98 0.50 11.18
N ILE A 149 3.90 1.47 11.19
CA ILE A 149 5.02 1.47 12.16
C ILE A 149 4.55 1.42 13.63
N HIS A 150 3.41 2.03 13.98
CA HIS A 150 2.87 2.02 15.34
C HIS A 150 2.24 0.67 15.68
N ALA A 151 1.43 0.14 14.77
CA ALA A 151 0.83 -1.18 14.92
C ALA A 151 1.90 -2.27 15.00
N CYS A 152 2.93 -2.21 14.14
CA CYS A 152 4.03 -3.16 14.14
C CYS A 152 4.80 -3.14 15.47
N ALA A 153 5.12 -1.95 16.01
CA ALA A 153 5.75 -1.85 17.33
C ALA A 153 4.89 -2.49 18.44
N THR A 154 3.58 -2.27 18.37
CA THR A 154 2.61 -2.83 19.33
C THR A 154 2.56 -4.35 19.25
N ILE A 155 2.43 -4.90 18.04
CA ILE A 155 2.38 -6.35 17.79
C ILE A 155 3.66 -7.05 18.27
N LEU A 156 4.82 -6.44 18.02
CA LEU A 156 6.10 -6.99 18.51
C LEU A 156 6.18 -6.93 20.04
N LYS A 157 5.63 -5.88 20.67
CA LYS A 157 5.57 -5.73 22.13
C LYS A 157 4.67 -6.78 22.79
N THR A 158 3.61 -7.23 22.10
CA THR A 158 2.74 -8.32 22.55
C THR A 158 3.29 -9.72 22.21
N HIS A 159 4.54 -9.82 21.74
CA HIS A 159 5.20 -11.07 21.33
C HIS A 159 4.47 -11.82 20.21
N GLN A 160 3.71 -11.11 19.38
CA GLN A 160 3.01 -11.65 18.23
C GLN A 160 3.80 -11.36 16.95
N GLN A 161 3.47 -12.08 15.87
CA GLN A 161 4.15 -11.92 14.59
C GLN A 161 3.41 -10.90 13.70
N PRO A 162 4.05 -9.80 13.24
CA PRO A 162 3.42 -8.82 12.36
C PRO A 162 2.81 -9.40 11.08
N SER A 163 3.36 -10.51 10.58
CA SER A 163 2.82 -11.22 9.41
C SER A 163 1.39 -11.71 9.60
N GLN A 164 0.98 -12.04 10.83
CA GLN A 164 -0.39 -12.49 11.16
C GLN A 164 -1.43 -11.37 11.08
N PHE A 165 -0.97 -10.12 11.10
CA PHE A 165 -1.83 -8.91 11.03
C PHE A 165 -1.86 -8.33 9.61
N THR A 166 -1.42 -9.08 8.61
CA THR A 166 -1.49 -8.71 7.19
C THR A 166 -2.74 -9.29 6.55
N HIS A 167 -3.48 -8.46 5.82
CA HIS A 167 -4.67 -8.91 5.11
C HIS A 167 -4.34 -9.95 4.02
N PHE A 168 -5.25 -10.90 3.78
CA PHE A 168 -5.04 -12.01 2.84
C PHE A 168 -4.71 -11.56 1.41
N ILE A 169 -5.06 -10.32 1.03
CA ILE A 169 -4.71 -9.75 -0.27
C ILE A 169 -3.20 -9.71 -0.53
N TYR A 170 -2.40 -9.63 0.55
CA TYR A 170 -0.94 -9.66 0.49
C TYR A 170 -0.35 -11.08 0.54
N HIS A 171 -1.18 -12.11 0.69
CA HIS A 171 -0.70 -13.49 0.81
C HIS A 171 -0.40 -14.08 -0.55
N THR A 172 0.61 -14.92 -0.60
CA THR A 172 1.07 -15.62 -1.80
C THR A 172 -0.08 -16.38 -2.47
N ALA A 173 -0.94 -17.05 -1.69
CA ALA A 173 -2.08 -17.80 -2.22
C ALA A 173 -3.05 -16.92 -3.03
N THR A 174 -3.33 -15.70 -2.55
CA THR A 174 -4.20 -14.75 -3.27
C THR A 174 -3.56 -14.31 -4.57
N LEU A 175 -2.26 -14.00 -4.57
CA LEU A 175 -1.54 -13.62 -5.77
C LEU A 175 -1.44 -14.79 -6.77
N GLN A 176 -1.18 -16.01 -6.30
CA GLN A 176 -1.20 -17.21 -7.15
C GLN A 176 -2.56 -17.41 -7.81
N ASN A 177 -3.66 -17.17 -7.10
CA ASN A 177 -5.01 -17.24 -7.67
C ASN A 177 -5.24 -16.16 -8.75
N VAL A 178 -4.72 -14.94 -8.56
CA VAL A 178 -4.82 -13.86 -9.57
C VAL A 178 -4.08 -14.22 -10.86
N TYR A 179 -2.94 -14.93 -10.77
CA TYR A 179 -2.12 -15.31 -11.93
C TYR A 179 -2.34 -16.78 -12.39
N LYS A 180 -3.41 -17.44 -11.92
CA LYS A 180 -3.75 -18.80 -12.32
C LYS A 180 -4.29 -18.80 -13.76
N GLU A 181 -3.98 -19.84 -14.53
CA GLU A 181 -4.59 -20.02 -15.85
C GLU A 181 -6.03 -20.49 -15.65
N SER A 182 -6.95 -19.86 -16.36
CA SER A 182 -8.35 -20.26 -16.51
C SER A 182 -8.47 -21.49 -17.40
#